data_AF-A0A0C2X7S7-F1
#
_entry.id   AF-A0A0C2X7S7-F1
#
_cell.length_a   1.000
_cell.length_b   1.000
_cell.length_c   1.000
_cell.angle_alpha   90.00
_cell.angle_beta   90.00
_cell.angle_gamma   90.00
#
_symmetry.space_group_name_H-M   'P 1'
#
loop_
_entity.id
_entity.type
_entity.pdbx_description
1 polymer ?
#
loop_
_entity_poly.entity_id
_entity_poly.type
_entity_poly.pdbx_seq_one_letter_code
_entity_poly.pdbx_strand_id
1 'polypeptide(L)'
;MQTSARTDGLLSAEETRDSRQAILQLELELQKAQRLLAETQTRIATLKRQLDYHKGRVAPIRRLPFETLTEIFRVCCTEWMSSPFKLAAICHQWRDIVFANPVLW
;
A
#
# COMPACT_ATOMS: atom_id res chain seq x y z
N MET A 1 -50.25 49.26 13.70
CA MET A 1 -49.37 48.64 12.68
C MET A 1 -47.97 48.35 13.26
N GLN A 2 -47.85 47.55 14.32
CA GLN A 2 -46.54 47.26 14.97
C GLN A 2 -46.17 45.76 15.01
N THR A 3 -47.02 44.89 14.48
CA THR A 3 -46.89 43.43 14.59
C THR A 3 -45.94 42.80 13.56
N SER A 4 -45.70 43.44 12.41
CA SER A 4 -44.93 42.86 11.30
C SER A 4 -43.41 42.84 11.52
N ALA A 5 -42.84 43.80 12.24
CA ALA A 5 -41.39 43.91 12.43
C ALA A 5 -40.84 42.95 13.49
N ARG A 6 -41.70 42.49 14.40
CA ARG A 6 -41.31 41.59 15.50
C ARG A 6 -41.29 40.12 15.06
N THR A 7 -42.08 39.77 14.05
CA THR A 7 -42.14 38.42 13.48
C THR A 7 -40.95 38.12 12.55
N ASP A 8 -40.46 39.10 11.79
CA ASP A 8 -39.28 38.94 10.92
C ASP A 8 -37.99 38.61 11.70
N GLY A 9 -37.77 39.27 12.84
CA GLY A 9 -36.60 39.01 13.68
C GLY A 9 -36.62 37.66 14.40
N LEU A 10 -37.80 37.11 14.67
CA LEU A 10 -37.97 35.79 15.30
C LEU A 10 -37.79 34.66 14.28
N LEU A 11 -38.33 34.81 13.07
CA LEU A 11 -38.15 33.88 11.96
C LEU A 11 -36.65 33.73 11.58
N SER A 12 -35.93 34.86 11.49
CA SER A 12 -34.49 34.84 11.19
C SER A 12 -33.66 34.16 12.31
N ALA A 13 -34.08 34.28 13.57
CA ALA A 13 -33.41 33.63 14.70
C ALA A 13 -33.65 32.11 14.72
N GLU A 14 -34.83 31.64 14.34
CA GLU A 14 -35.15 30.22 14.19
C GLU A 14 -34.38 29.59 13.02
N GLU A 15 -34.36 30.24 11.86
CA GLU A 15 -33.57 29.78 10.69
C GLU A 15 -32.07 29.69 11.00
N THR A 16 -31.54 30.65 11.76
CA THR A 16 -30.14 30.66 12.20
C THR A 16 -29.86 29.51 13.19
N ARG A 17 -30.81 29.20 14.07
CA ARG A 17 -30.70 28.10 15.02
C ARG A 17 -30.74 26.74 14.32
N ASP A 18 -31.65 26.57 13.36
CA ASP A 18 -31.78 25.34 12.58
C ASP A 18 -30.54 25.08 11.73
N SER A 19 -30.01 26.13 11.09
CA SER A 19 -28.75 26.08 10.34
C SER A 19 -27.58 25.70 11.25
N ARG A 20 -27.49 26.25 12.47
CA ARG A 20 -26.45 25.90 13.44
C ARG A 20 -26.55 24.44 13.86
N GLN A 21 -27.77 23.93 14.07
CA GLN A 21 -27.97 22.54 14.46
C GLN A 21 -27.60 21.58 13.33
N ALA A 22 -27.92 21.92 12.08
CA ALA A 22 -27.50 21.15 10.91
C ALA A 22 -25.97 21.10 10.75
N ILE A 23 -25.27 22.23 10.97
CA ILE A 23 -23.80 22.27 10.95
C ILE A 23 -23.22 21.32 12.01
N LEU A 24 -23.70 21.38 13.25
CA LEU A 24 -23.21 20.50 14.32
C LEU A 24 -23.40 19.01 13.99
N GLN A 25 -24.51 18.66 13.34
CA GLN A 25 -24.76 17.30 12.92
C GLN A 25 -23.80 16.84 11.81
N LEU A 26 -23.55 17.70 10.82
CA LEU A 26 -22.59 17.42 9.75
C LEU A 26 -21.15 17.34 10.27
N GLU A 27 -20.77 18.18 11.23
CA GLU A 27 -19.45 18.10 11.89
C GLU A 27 -19.27 16.77 12.62
N LEU A 28 -20.32 16.28 13.30
CA LEU A 28 -20.29 14.98 13.95
C LEU A 28 -20.17 13.82 12.94
N GLU A 29 -20.88 13.90 11.82
CA GLU A 29 -20.79 12.92 10.73
C GLU A 29 -19.39 12.92 10.09
N LEU A 30 -18.83 14.10 9.83
CA LEU A 30 -17.46 14.26 9.33
C LEU A 30 -16.46 13.62 10.29
N GLN A 31 -16.59 13.87 11.59
CA GLN A 31 -15.71 13.31 12.60
C GLN A 31 -15.77 11.77 12.62
N LYS A 32 -16.98 11.19 12.50
CA LYS A 32 -17.16 9.73 12.41
C LYS A 32 -16.49 9.17 11.16
N ALA A 33 -16.70 9.80 10.00
CA ALA A 33 -16.10 9.38 8.73
C ALA A 33 -14.56 9.44 8.78
N GLN A 34 -13.99 10.48 9.38
CA GLN A 34 -12.54 10.62 9.56
C GLN A 34 -11.94 9.53 10.44
N ARG A 35 -12.63 9.13 11.53
CA ARG A 35 -12.18 8.02 12.38
C ARG A 35 -12.16 6.69 11.61
N LEU A 36 -13.22 6.41 10.84
CA LEU A 36 -13.29 5.20 10.02
C LEU A 36 -12.20 5.17 8.95
N LEU A 37 -11.91 6.33 8.33
CA LEU A 37 -10.82 6.48 7.37
C LEU A 37 -9.46 6.14 8.02
N ALA A 38 -9.17 6.71 9.18
CA ALA A 38 -7.92 6.47 9.90
C ALA A 38 -7.74 5.00 10.31
N GLU A 39 -8.81 4.35 10.78
CA GLU A 39 -8.81 2.93 11.11
C GLU A 39 -8.54 2.07 9.87
N THR A 40 -9.23 2.37 8.77
CA THR A 40 -9.07 1.65 7.50
C THR A 40 -7.65 1.81 6.95
N GLN A 41 -7.08 3.02 6.99
CA GLN A 41 -5.71 3.29 6.58
C GLN A 41 -4.70 2.50 7.43
N THR A 42 -4.91 2.41 8.73
CA THR A 42 -4.07 1.61 9.65
C THR A 42 -4.11 0.13 9.29
N ARG A 43 -5.30 -0.40 8.97
CA ARG A 43 -5.48 -1.79 8.53
C ARG A 43 -4.78 -2.06 7.19
N ILE A 44 -4.90 -1.14 6.24
CA ILE A 44 -4.16 -1.21 4.95
C ILE A 44 -2.65 -1.24 5.20
N ALA A 45 -2.13 -0.34 6.04
CA ALA A 45 -0.70 -0.29 6.34
C ALA A 45 -0.20 -1.61 6.97
N THR A 46 -0.99 -2.19 7.86
CA THR A 46 -0.68 -3.49 8.50
C THR A 46 -0.64 -4.62 7.49
N LEU A 47 -1.65 -4.73 6.63
CA LEU A 47 -1.71 -5.74 5.57
C LEU A 47 -0.57 -5.60 4.57
N LYS A 48 -0.20 -4.36 4.20
CA LYS A 48 0.97 -4.10 3.34
C LYS A 48 2.26 -4.61 3.99
N ARG A 49 2.50 -4.32 5.27
CA ARG A 49 3.66 -4.85 6.01
C ARG A 49 3.68 -6.38 6.05
N GLN A 50 2.53 -7.00 6.27
CA GLN A 50 2.42 -8.46 6.23
C GLN A 50 2.76 -9.01 4.84
N LEU A 51 2.21 -8.42 3.78
CA LEU A 51 2.54 -8.80 2.41
C LEU A 51 4.04 -8.67 2.13
N ASP A 52 4.68 -7.58 2.56
CA ASP A 52 6.11 -7.39 2.31
C ASP A 52 6.97 -8.36 3.14
N TYR A 53 6.57 -8.66 4.38
CA TYR A 53 7.18 -9.73 5.18
C TYR A 53 7.06 -11.10 4.48
N HIS A 54 5.88 -11.42 3.95
CA HIS A 54 5.66 -12.66 3.20
C HIS A 54 6.39 -12.68 1.86
N LYS A 55 6.48 -11.57 1.11
CA LYS A 55 7.30 -11.47 -0.12
C LYS A 55 8.76 -11.77 0.16
N GLY A 56 9.28 -11.31 1.30
CA GLY A 56 10.63 -11.65 1.77
C GLY A 56 10.82 -13.15 2.02
N ARG A 57 9.74 -13.88 2.35
CA ARG A 57 9.72 -15.35 2.52
C ARG A 57 9.44 -16.13 1.24
N VAL A 58 8.67 -15.56 0.31
CA VAL A 58 8.28 -16.22 -0.95
C VAL A 58 9.43 -16.22 -1.97
N ALA A 59 10.41 -15.32 -1.86
CA ALA A 59 11.62 -15.40 -2.68
C ALA A 59 12.87 -14.87 -1.95
N PRO A 60 13.43 -15.62 -0.98
CA PRO A 60 14.70 -15.29 -0.34
C PRO A 60 15.81 -15.06 -1.37
N ILE A 61 15.74 -15.79 -2.48
CA ILE A 61 16.66 -15.75 -3.60
C ILE A 61 16.75 -14.36 -4.27
N ARG A 62 15.72 -13.50 -4.15
CA ARG A 62 15.76 -12.13 -4.68
C ARG A 62 16.50 -11.14 -3.76
N ARG A 63 16.76 -11.53 -2.51
CA ARG A 63 17.50 -10.73 -1.52
C ARG A 63 18.96 -11.18 -1.39
N LEU A 64 19.32 -12.28 -2.04
CA LEU A 64 20.70 -12.74 -2.06
C LEU A 64 21.56 -11.75 -2.84
N PRO A 65 22.78 -11.46 -2.35
CA PRO A 65 23.77 -10.73 -3.12
C PRO A 65 24.03 -11.40 -4.47
N PHE A 66 24.41 -10.59 -5.45
CA PHE A 66 24.76 -11.03 -6.80
C PHE A 66 25.81 -12.16 -6.79
N GLU A 67 26.85 -12.01 -5.97
CA GLU A 67 27.92 -13.01 -5.82
C GLU A 67 27.41 -14.36 -5.33
N THR A 68 26.53 -14.36 -4.32
CA THR A 68 25.98 -15.59 -3.75
C THR A 68 25.12 -16.34 -4.77
N LEU A 69 24.32 -15.62 -5.57
CA LEU A 69 23.54 -16.23 -6.65
C LEU A 69 24.43 -16.81 -7.75
N THR A 70 25.51 -16.10 -8.10
CA THR A 70 26.47 -16.55 -9.11
C THR A 70 27.12 -17.87 -8.69
N GLU A 71 27.54 -17.99 -7.43
CA GLU A 71 28.14 -19.22 -6.91
C GLU A 71 27.14 -20.39 -6.89
N ILE A 72 25.89 -20.15 -6.50
CA ILE A 72 24.82 -21.17 -6.57
C ILE A 72 24.63 -21.63 -8.03
N PHE A 73 24.59 -20.71 -8.99
CA PHE A 73 24.43 -21.05 -10.40
C PHE A 73 25.62 -21.83 -10.93
N ARG A 74 26.84 -21.49 -10.51
CA ARG A 74 28.06 -22.23 -10.86
C ARG A 74 27.91 -23.68 -10.47
N VAL A 75 27.55 -23.96 -9.22
CA VAL A 75 27.30 -25.31 -8.71
C VAL A 75 26.19 -26.02 -9.51
N CYS A 76 25.06 -25.35 -9.78
CA CYS A 76 23.98 -25.92 -10.58
C CYS A 76 24.42 -26.32 -12.00
N CYS A 77 25.24 -25.50 -12.65
CA CYS A 77 25.72 -25.73 -14.00
C CYS A 77 26.80 -26.81 -14.04
N THR A 78 27.73 -26.82 -13.07
CA THR A 78 28.85 -27.78 -13.04
C THR A 78 28.47 -29.14 -12.47
N GLU A 79 27.71 -29.18 -11.38
CA GLU A 79 27.42 -30.43 -10.65
C GLU A 79 26.11 -31.06 -11.08
N TRP A 80 25.09 -30.25 -11.42
CA TRP A 80 23.77 -30.75 -11.83
C TRP A 80 23.54 -30.65 -13.33
N MET A 81 24.59 -30.32 -14.10
CA MET A 81 24.56 -30.17 -15.57
C MET A 81 23.38 -29.32 -16.06
N SER A 82 22.96 -28.35 -15.24
CA SER A 82 21.85 -27.47 -15.58
C SER A 82 22.32 -26.45 -16.60
N SER A 83 21.67 -26.40 -17.77
CA SER A 83 22.00 -25.40 -18.77
C SER A 83 21.79 -23.98 -18.21
N PRO A 84 22.75 -23.05 -18.39
CA PRO A 84 22.61 -21.66 -17.99
C PRO A 84 21.34 -21.00 -18.55
N PHE A 85 20.90 -21.42 -19.74
CA PHE A 85 19.65 -20.95 -20.35
C PHE A 85 18.41 -21.27 -19.50
N LYS A 86 18.39 -22.40 -18.80
CA LYS A 86 17.27 -22.75 -17.90
C LYS A 86 17.19 -21.77 -16.72
N LEU A 87 18.35 -21.34 -16.19
CA LEU A 87 18.41 -20.35 -15.12
C LEU A 87 18.00 -18.96 -15.61
N ALA A 88 18.48 -18.55 -16.79
CA ALA A 88 18.15 -17.27 -17.43
C ALA A 88 16.66 -17.11 -17.82
N ALA A 89 15.91 -18.22 -17.88
CA ALA A 89 14.48 -18.23 -18.19
C ALA A 89 13.59 -17.93 -16.97
N ILE A 90 14.11 -17.98 -15.74
CA ILE A 90 13.30 -17.88 -14.51
C ILE A 90 12.81 -16.46 -14.25
N CYS A 91 13.71 -15.47 -14.27
CA CYS A 91 13.35 -14.06 -14.11
C CYS A 91 14.45 -13.13 -14.64
N HIS A 92 14.14 -11.83 -14.75
CA HIS A 92 15.08 -10.83 -15.26
C HIS A 92 16.40 -10.80 -14.48
N GLN A 93 16.35 -10.79 -13.15
CA GLN A 93 17.55 -10.76 -12.30
C GLN A 93 18.47 -11.95 -12.56
N TRP A 94 17.92 -13.16 -12.72
CA TRP A 94 18.71 -14.36 -12.97
C TRP A 94 19.32 -14.34 -14.36
N ARG A 95 18.60 -13.81 -15.35
CA ARG A 95 19.10 -13.58 -16.69
C ARG A 95 20.31 -12.66 -16.70
N ASP A 96 20.23 -11.53 -15.99
CA ASP A 96 21.33 -10.57 -15.90
C ASP A 96 22.58 -11.22 -15.29
N ILE A 97 22.40 -12.00 -14.22
CA ILE A 97 23.50 -12.75 -13.57
C ILE A 97 24.11 -13.76 -14.55
N VAL A 98 23.30 -14.55 -15.25
CA VAL A 98 23.79 -15.58 -16.17
C VAL A 98 24.60 -14.97 -17.32
N PHE A 99 24.13 -13.87 -17.91
CA PHE A 99 24.83 -13.23 -19.02
C PHE A 99 26.03 -12.39 -18.58
N ALA A 100 26.05 -11.88 -17.35
CA ALA A 100 27.18 -11.14 -16.79
C ALA A 100 28.36 -12.05 -16.38
N ASN A 101 28.14 -13.38 -16.26
CA ASN A 101 29.14 -14.32 -15.74
C ASN A 101 29.49 -15.41 -16.76
N PRO A 102 30.52 -15.22 -17.60
CA PRO A 102 30.96 -16.19 -18.59
C PRO A 102 31.38 -17.55 -18.02
N VAL A 103 31.73 -17.62 -16.73
CA VAL A 103 32.15 -18.85 -16.03
C VAL A 103 31.02 -19.89 -15.89
N LEU A 104 29.77 -19.50 -16.17
CA LEU A 104 28.61 -20.39 -16.08
C LEU A 104 28.42 -21.27 -17.33
N TRP A 105 29.11 -20.96 -18.43
CA TRP A 105 29.03 -21.67 -19.71
C TRP A 105 30.07 -22.79 -19.82
#